data_AF-A0A7S4QUU4-F1
#
_entry.id   AF-A0A7S4QUU4-F1
#
_cell.length_a   1.000
_cell.length_b   1.000
_cell.length_c   1.000
_cell.angle_alpha   90.00
_cell.angle_beta   90.00
_cell.angle_gamma   90.00
#
_symmetry.space_group_name_H-M   'P 1'
#
loop_
_entity.id
_entity.type
_entity.pdbx_description
1 polymer ?
#
loop_
_entity_poly.entity_id
_entity_poly.type
_entity_poly.pdbx_seq_one_letter_code
_entity_poly.pdbx_strand_id
1 'polypeptide(L)'
;MRATRPSLVLSLLASISTVTTATSPAFVLPSSSLQSKTCTNQRSTPLYEQNKETNVEIPSFITNKVLQQVYPAMLQHQSLYGNVNIPLGTSEGKKCKTLRRLYAENKLSEEEVELLSGLDFRWSSLEDIYEEADFDELLGRLIE
;
A
#
# COMPACT_ATOMS: atom_id res chain seq x y z
N MET A 1 1.39 -48.33 37.58
CA MET A 1 0.13 -48.68 36.88
C MET A 1 0.21 -48.15 35.46
N ARG A 2 0.22 -49.04 34.46
CA ARG A 2 0.10 -48.70 33.03
C ARG A 2 -1.37 -48.48 32.72
N ALA A 3 -1.71 -47.40 32.03
CA ALA A 3 -2.93 -47.29 31.23
C ALA A 3 -2.66 -46.34 30.05
N THR A 4 -2.28 -46.90 28.89
CA THR A 4 -3.10 -47.04 27.67
C THR A 4 -3.59 -45.72 27.08
N ARG A 5 -2.95 -45.32 25.97
CA ARG A 5 -3.45 -44.38 24.97
C ARG A 5 -4.63 -44.98 24.21
N PRO A 6 -5.69 -44.21 23.90
CA PRO A 6 -6.53 -44.49 22.75
C PRO A 6 -6.19 -43.54 21.59
N SER A 7 -5.77 -44.16 20.50
CA SER A 7 -5.75 -43.68 19.12
C SER A 7 -7.18 -43.48 18.62
N LEU A 8 -7.50 -42.38 17.94
CA LEU A 8 -8.55 -42.35 16.92
C LEU A 8 -8.20 -41.39 15.76
N VAL A 9 -7.66 -42.01 14.71
CA VAL A 9 -7.99 -41.89 13.27
C VAL A 9 -8.41 -40.54 12.69
N LEU A 10 -7.49 -40.04 11.86
CA LEU A 10 -7.69 -39.44 10.52
C LEU A 10 -9.13 -39.42 9.98
N SER A 11 -9.57 -38.24 9.54
CA SER A 11 -10.56 -38.11 8.46
C SER A 11 -10.19 -36.92 7.59
N LEU A 12 -9.40 -37.23 6.55
CA LEU A 12 -9.11 -36.38 5.41
C LEU A 12 -10.28 -36.53 4.43
N LEU A 13 -11.05 -35.46 4.19
CA LEU A 13 -11.94 -35.38 3.03
C LEU A 13 -11.55 -34.16 2.21
N ALA A 14 -10.69 -34.44 1.23
CA ALA A 14 -10.40 -33.57 0.12
C ALA A 14 -11.61 -33.56 -0.82
N SER A 15 -12.26 -32.41 -0.97
CA SER A 15 -13.21 -32.17 -2.06
C SER A 15 -12.44 -31.75 -3.29
N ILE A 16 -12.43 -32.66 -4.27
CA ILE A 16 -11.78 -32.53 -5.57
C ILE A 16 -12.78 -31.97 -6.59
N SER A 17 -12.27 -31.08 -7.44
CA SER A 17 -12.70 -30.74 -8.80
C SER A 17 -14.03 -30.01 -9.01
N THR A 18 -13.93 -28.84 -9.65
CA THR A 18 -14.30 -28.73 -11.08
C THR A 18 -13.43 -27.66 -11.77
N VAL A 19 -12.51 -28.11 -12.63
CA VAL A 19 -11.84 -27.29 -13.65
C VAL A 19 -12.87 -27.01 -14.75
N THR A 20 -13.28 -25.75 -14.90
CA THR A 20 -14.10 -25.33 -16.05
C THR A 20 -13.18 -24.81 -17.15
N THR A 21 -13.43 -25.41 -18.30
CA THR A 21 -12.76 -25.33 -19.59
C THR A 21 -12.61 -23.93 -20.14
N ALA A 22 -11.38 -23.62 -20.58
CA ALA A 22 -11.06 -22.56 -21.51
C ALA A 22 -11.84 -22.75 -22.83
N THR A 23 -12.56 -21.72 -23.27
CA THR A 23 -13.07 -21.60 -24.63
C THR A 23 -12.60 -20.26 -25.16
N SER A 24 -11.62 -20.34 -26.05
CA SER A 24 -11.04 -19.24 -26.81
C SER A 24 -11.76 -19.13 -28.15
N PRO A 25 -12.29 -17.95 -28.52
CA PRO A 25 -12.51 -17.64 -29.92
C PRO A 25 -11.72 -16.42 -30.40
N ALA A 26 -10.85 -16.71 -31.37
CA ALA A 26 -10.62 -15.95 -32.59
C ALA A 26 -10.28 -14.45 -32.49
N PHE A 27 -8.97 -14.23 -32.57
CA PHE A 27 -8.28 -13.09 -33.17
C PHE A 27 -8.91 -12.63 -34.51
N VAL A 28 -9.39 -11.40 -34.56
CA VAL A 28 -9.71 -10.67 -35.79
C VAL A 28 -8.97 -9.34 -35.75
N LEU A 29 -7.96 -9.19 -36.61
CA LEU A 29 -7.33 -7.91 -36.93
C LEU A 29 -8.03 -7.28 -38.15
N PRO A 30 -8.40 -6.00 -38.07
CA PRO A 30 -8.43 -5.15 -39.25
C PRO A 30 -7.21 -4.21 -39.29
N SER A 31 -6.52 -4.27 -40.41
CA SER A 31 -5.37 -3.43 -40.78
C SER A 31 -5.71 -1.94 -40.87
N SER A 32 -4.80 -1.14 -40.30
CA SER A 32 -4.27 0.14 -40.77
C SER A 32 -5.23 1.25 -41.23
N SER A 33 -5.23 2.35 -40.47
CA SER A 33 -5.26 3.70 -41.04
C SER A 33 -4.33 4.62 -40.24
N LEU A 34 -3.22 5.00 -40.88
CA LEU A 34 -2.31 6.05 -40.43
C LEU A 34 -3.03 7.39 -40.51
N GLN A 35 -3.27 8.03 -39.37
CA GLN A 35 -3.54 9.46 -39.31
C GLN A 35 -2.63 10.10 -38.27
N SER A 36 -1.54 10.67 -38.77
CA SER A 36 -0.74 11.68 -38.10
C SER A 36 -1.60 12.88 -37.73
N LYS A 37 -1.63 13.26 -36.45
CA LYS A 37 -1.96 14.62 -35.97
C LYS A 37 -1.55 14.81 -34.50
N THR A 38 -0.60 15.73 -34.32
CA THR A 38 -0.41 16.66 -33.19
C THR A 38 -0.19 16.08 -31.79
N CYS A 39 1.03 16.33 -31.30
CA CYS A 39 1.44 16.24 -29.91
C CYS A 39 0.49 17.06 -29.02
N THR A 40 -0.28 16.41 -28.16
CA THR A 40 -0.86 17.06 -26.99
C THR A 40 -0.93 16.00 -25.89
N ASN A 41 -0.13 16.22 -24.85
CA ASN A 41 -0.01 15.39 -23.66
C ASN A 41 -1.39 15.31 -22.97
N GLN A 42 -2.16 14.27 -23.32
CA GLN A 42 -3.36 13.88 -22.61
C GLN A 42 -2.89 13.17 -21.34
N ARG A 43 -2.62 13.99 -20.32
CA ARG A 43 -2.45 13.58 -18.93
C ARG A 43 -3.71 12.83 -18.53
N SER A 44 -3.66 11.50 -18.56
CA SER A 44 -4.67 10.67 -17.92
C SER A 44 -4.64 11.01 -16.44
N THR A 45 -5.66 11.74 -16.00
CA THR A 45 -5.97 11.98 -14.59
C THR A 45 -6.16 10.62 -13.92
N PRO A 46 -5.31 10.22 -12.95
CA PRO A 46 -5.61 9.04 -12.17
C PRO A 46 -6.84 9.38 -11.31
N LEU A 47 -7.87 8.54 -11.44
CA LEU A 47 -9.14 8.68 -10.73
C LEU A 47 -8.91 8.65 -9.22
N TYR A 48 -9.16 9.78 -8.56
CA TYR A 48 -9.71 9.78 -7.20
C TYR A 48 -10.62 11.00 -7.00
N GLU A 49 -11.45 11.31 -7.99
CA GLU A 49 -12.43 12.40 -7.87
C GLU A 49 -13.81 11.79 -7.54
N GLN A 50 -14.31 12.19 -6.37
CA GLN A 50 -15.70 12.21 -5.89
C GLN A 50 -16.23 11.06 -5.01
N ASN A 51 -16.69 11.52 -3.84
CA ASN A 51 -17.55 10.92 -2.82
C ASN A 51 -16.87 9.99 -1.83
N LYS A 52 -16.62 10.51 -0.62
CA LYS A 52 -16.78 9.74 0.62
C LYS A 52 -16.96 10.71 1.78
N GLU A 53 -18.21 11.02 2.10
CA GLU A 53 -18.62 11.26 3.48
C GLU A 53 -18.37 9.96 4.27
N THR A 54 -17.09 9.68 4.51
CA THR A 54 -16.72 8.72 5.52
C THR A 54 -16.78 9.47 6.83
N ASN A 55 -17.78 9.13 7.63
CA ASN A 55 -17.76 9.34 9.07
C ASN A 55 -16.60 8.51 9.64
N VAL A 56 -15.37 8.93 9.34
CA VAL A 56 -14.18 8.44 10.02
C VAL A 56 -14.11 9.28 11.28
N GLU A 57 -14.29 8.63 12.42
CA GLU A 57 -14.08 9.25 13.71
C GLU A 57 -12.60 9.66 13.78
N ILE A 58 -12.33 10.93 13.48
CA ILE A 58 -11.02 11.52 13.69
C ILE A 58 -10.86 11.68 15.20
N PRO A 59 -9.86 11.04 15.81
CA PRO A 59 -9.64 11.19 17.24
C PRO A 59 -9.42 12.66 17.58
N SER A 60 -10.13 13.16 18.59
CA SER A 60 -10.10 14.58 18.97
C SER A 60 -8.76 15.04 19.53
N PHE A 61 -7.88 14.10 19.92
CA PHE A 61 -6.53 14.41 20.41
C PHE A 61 -5.54 14.80 19.31
N ILE A 62 -5.89 14.60 18.03
CA ILE A 62 -5.07 15.03 16.90
C ILE A 62 -5.09 16.55 16.82
N THR A 63 -3.98 17.17 17.19
CA THR A 63 -3.79 18.63 17.19
C THR A 63 -3.23 19.09 15.85
N ASN A 64 -2.38 18.27 15.22
CA ASN A 64 -1.68 18.62 14.00
C ASN A 64 -2.63 18.65 12.78
N LYS A 65 -2.71 19.81 12.11
CA LYS A 65 -3.57 20.00 10.94
C LYS A 65 -3.18 19.13 9.74
N VAL A 66 -1.90 18.87 9.55
CA VAL A 66 -1.42 18.01 8.45
C VAL A 66 -1.87 16.58 8.68
N LEU A 67 -1.72 16.09 9.92
CA LEU A 67 -2.15 14.74 10.30
C LEU A 67 -3.67 14.58 10.15
N GLN A 68 -4.44 15.54 10.65
CA GLN A 68 -5.90 15.55 10.54
C GLN A 68 -6.39 15.40 9.09
N GLN A 69 -5.71 16.05 8.14
CA GLN A 69 -6.08 15.99 6.72
C GLN A 69 -5.74 14.65 6.06
N VAL A 70 -4.60 14.05 6.41
CA VAL A 70 -4.09 12.85 5.73
C VAL A 70 -4.57 11.56 6.37
N TYR A 71 -4.97 11.59 7.65
CA TYR A 71 -5.49 10.45 8.40
C TYR A 71 -6.61 9.66 7.68
N PRO A 72 -7.67 10.29 7.14
CA PRO A 72 -8.69 9.53 6.39
C PRO A 72 -8.12 8.86 5.13
N ALA A 73 -7.18 9.52 4.44
CA ALA A 73 -6.53 8.94 3.26
C ALA A 73 -5.64 7.75 3.62
N MET A 74 -4.98 7.80 4.79
CA MET A 74 -4.17 6.72 5.35
C MET A 74 -5.02 5.46 5.61
N LEU A 75 -6.18 5.60 6.24
CA LEU A 75 -7.10 4.48 6.48
C LEU A 75 -7.68 3.92 5.18
N GLN A 76 -8.00 4.77 4.21
CA GLN A 76 -8.42 4.33 2.88
C GLN A 76 -7.32 3.53 2.19
N HIS A 77 -6.08 4.02 2.21
CA HIS A 77 -4.93 3.34 1.63
C HIS A 77 -4.68 1.98 2.31
N GLN A 78 -4.84 1.93 3.63
CA GLN A 78 -4.76 0.68 4.41
C GLN A 78 -5.80 -0.33 3.96
N SER A 79 -7.05 0.10 3.72
CA SER A 79 -8.11 -0.79 3.25
C SER A 79 -7.88 -1.32 1.83
N LEU A 80 -7.20 -0.56 0.97
CA LEU A 80 -6.97 -0.91 -0.43
C LEU A 80 -5.70 -1.76 -0.63
N TYR A 81 -4.60 -1.41 0.03
CA TYR A 81 -3.28 -1.99 -0.20
C TYR A 81 -2.73 -2.76 1.00
N GLY A 82 -3.46 -2.75 2.13
CA GLY A 82 -3.02 -3.38 3.38
C GLY A 82 -1.93 -2.61 4.13
N ASN A 83 -1.59 -1.39 3.70
CA ASN A 83 -0.56 -0.57 4.35
C ASN A 83 -0.94 0.92 4.38
N VAL A 84 -0.33 1.65 5.30
CA VAL A 84 -0.65 3.06 5.57
C VAL A 84 0.35 4.02 4.87
N ASN A 85 1.34 3.46 4.19
CA ASN A 85 2.45 4.22 3.61
C ASN A 85 2.11 4.68 2.19
N ILE A 86 1.52 5.88 2.09
CA ILE A 86 1.12 6.49 0.83
C ILE A 86 2.36 6.93 0.00
N PRO A 87 2.43 6.63 -1.31
CA PRO A 87 3.54 7.02 -2.18
C PRO A 87 3.60 8.53 -2.45
N LEU A 88 4.80 9.08 -2.62
CA LEU A 88 5.08 10.53 -2.78
C LEU A 88 4.45 11.16 -4.03
N GLY A 89 4.02 10.36 -5.01
CA GLY A 89 3.39 10.86 -6.25
C GLY A 89 2.03 11.53 -6.04
N THR A 90 1.40 11.36 -4.87
CA THR A 90 0.08 11.91 -4.55
C THR A 90 0.17 13.17 -3.66
N SER A 91 -0.90 13.97 -3.58
CA SER A 91 -1.00 15.09 -2.64
C SER A 91 -0.83 14.63 -1.19
N GLU A 92 -1.44 13.50 -0.85
CA GLU A 92 -1.41 12.92 0.49
C GLU A 92 -0.03 12.35 0.82
N GLY A 93 0.67 11.76 -0.15
CA GLY A 93 2.06 11.35 0.02
C GLY A 93 3.00 12.50 0.35
N LYS A 94 2.78 13.69 -0.23
CA LYS A 94 3.53 14.92 0.13
C LYS A 94 3.25 15.37 1.57
N LYS A 95 2.01 15.19 2.06
CA LYS A 95 1.67 15.44 3.46
C LYS A 95 2.33 14.43 4.39
N CYS A 96 2.37 13.14 4.02
CA CYS A 96 3.13 12.12 4.76
C CYS A 96 4.63 12.47 4.84
N LYS A 97 5.24 12.99 3.77
CA LYS A 97 6.62 13.51 3.82
C LYS A 97 6.77 14.65 4.83
N THR A 98 5.79 15.56 4.86
CA THR A 98 5.76 16.65 5.84
C THR A 98 5.62 16.11 7.27
N LEU A 99 4.79 15.10 7.50
CA LEU A 99 4.65 14.45 8.81
C LEU A 99 5.96 13.82 9.28
N ARG A 100 6.68 13.11 8.41
CA ARG A 100 8.00 12.54 8.75
C ARG A 100 9.00 13.63 9.18
N ARG A 101 9.01 14.76 8.47
CA ARG A 101 9.83 15.92 8.85
C ARG A 101 9.42 16.49 10.21
N LEU A 102 8.12 16.66 10.46
CA LEU A 102 7.61 17.18 11.74
C LEU A 102 7.94 16.24 12.91
N TYR A 103 7.93 14.93 12.68
CA TYR A 103 8.39 13.94 13.65
C TYR A 103 9.88 14.10 13.95
N ALA A 104 10.73 14.21 12.93
CA ALA A 104 12.17 14.46 13.13
C ALA A 104 12.46 15.79 13.85
N GLU A 105 11.61 16.80 13.66
CA GLU A 105 11.67 18.09 14.36
C GLU A 105 11.04 18.06 15.77
N ASN A 106 10.51 16.92 16.23
CA ASN A 106 9.76 16.76 17.49
C ASN A 106 8.56 17.73 17.63
N LYS A 107 7.89 18.03 16.52
CA LYS A 107 6.70 18.91 16.45
C LYS A 107 5.37 18.14 16.46
N LEU A 108 5.43 16.82 16.59
CA LEU A 108 4.27 15.94 16.71
C LEU A 108 4.07 15.60 18.18
N SER A 109 2.82 15.51 18.64
CA SER A 109 2.58 15.08 20.03
C SER A 109 2.89 13.59 20.20
N GLU A 110 3.20 13.18 21.43
CA GLU A 110 3.50 11.77 21.72
C GLU A 110 2.31 10.85 21.42
N GLU A 111 1.08 11.30 21.72
CA GLU A 111 -0.16 10.58 21.41
C GLU A 111 -0.36 10.39 19.89
N GLU A 112 0.01 11.39 19.08
CA GLU A 112 -0.06 11.31 17.61
C GLU A 112 0.98 10.31 17.06
N VAL A 113 2.17 10.29 17.65
CA VAL A 113 3.23 9.32 17.31
C VAL A 113 2.80 7.91 17.68
N GLU A 114 2.24 7.71 18.87
CA GLU A 114 1.74 6.42 19.34
C GLU A 114 0.62 5.90 18.42
N LEU A 115 -0.35 6.75 18.07
CA LEU A 115 -1.40 6.43 17.11
C LEU A 115 -0.83 5.95 15.77
N LEU A 116 0.14 6.69 15.22
CA LEU A 116 0.77 6.35 13.94
C LEU A 116 1.62 5.08 14.03
N SER A 117 2.27 4.84 15.18
CA SER A 117 3.02 3.61 15.43
C SER A 117 2.10 2.38 15.49
N GLY A 118 0.91 2.52 16.09
CA GLY A 118 -0.11 1.46 16.11
C GLY A 118 -0.68 1.14 14.73
N LEU A 119 -0.59 2.09 13.79
CA LEU A 119 -0.96 1.92 12.39
C LEU A 119 0.18 1.38 11.50
N ASP A 120 1.33 1.03 12.08
CA ASP A 120 2.53 0.58 11.36
C ASP A 120 3.00 1.61 10.30
N PHE A 121 2.89 2.91 10.65
CA PHE A 121 3.37 3.99 9.79
C PHE A 121 4.89 4.08 9.83
N ARG A 122 5.54 4.09 8.66
CA ARG A 122 6.99 4.14 8.57
C ARG A 122 7.50 5.58 8.58
N TRP A 123 8.28 5.90 9.61
CA TRP A 123 8.93 7.20 9.78
C TRP A 123 10.11 7.43 8.83
N SER A 124 10.91 6.39 8.55
CA SER A 124 12.02 6.48 7.60
C SER A 124 11.52 6.55 6.15
N SER A 125 12.04 7.51 5.38
CA SER A 125 11.79 7.56 3.95
C SER A 125 12.57 6.45 3.24
N LEU A 126 12.01 5.85 2.18
CA LEU A 126 12.77 4.87 1.40
C LEU A 126 13.96 5.51 0.71
N GLU A 127 13.83 6.77 0.28
CA GLU A 127 14.95 7.55 -0.27
C GLU A 127 16.12 7.61 0.73
N ASP A 128 15.84 7.80 2.02
CA ASP A 128 16.89 7.89 3.05
C ASP A 128 17.66 6.56 3.15
N ILE A 129 16.95 5.44 3.01
CA ILE A 129 17.56 4.09 3.03
C ILE A 129 18.39 3.83 1.77
N TYR A 130 17.96 4.33 0.61
CA TYR A 130 18.71 4.18 -0.64
C TYR A 130 20.01 5.00 -0.66
N GLU A 131 20.04 6.16 -0.02
CA GLU A 131 21.25 6.97 0.10
C GLU A 131 22.29 6.33 1.03
N GLU A 132 21.85 5.58 2.05
CA GLU A 132 22.74 4.90 3.01
C GLU A 132 23.21 3.52 2.53
N ALA A 133 22.52 2.91 1.56
CA ALA A 133 22.87 1.60 1.04
C ALA A 133 24.06 1.68 0.06
N ASP A 134 25.19 1.08 0.43
CA ASP A 134 26.32 0.91 -0.50
C ASP A 134 25.96 -0.15 -1.56
N PHE A 135 25.53 0.33 -2.73
CA PHE A 135 25.13 -0.51 -3.85
C PHE A 135 26.24 -1.49 -4.25
N ASP A 136 27.50 -1.11 -4.14
CA ASP A 136 28.63 -1.96 -4.50
C ASP A 136 28.79 -3.13 -3.51
N GLU A 137 28.54 -2.90 -2.21
CA GLU A 137 28.51 -3.96 -1.20
C GLU A 137 27.36 -4.96 -1.45
N LEU A 138 26.16 -4.44 -1.73
CA LEU A 138 24.99 -5.26 -2.03
C LEU A 138 25.16 -6.08 -3.31
N LEU A 139 25.74 -5.49 -4.35
CA LEU A 139 26.03 -6.16 -5.61
C LEU A 139 27.11 -7.24 -5.44
N GLY A 140 28.14 -6.98 -4.62
CA GLY A 140 29.17 -7.95 -4.30
C GLY A 140 28.60 -9.26 -3.74
N ARG A 141 27.69 -9.17 -2.76
CA ARG A 141 27.01 -10.35 -2.16
C ARG A 141 26.12 -11.13 -3.11
N LEU A 142 25.63 -10.51 -4.19
CA LEU A 142 24.72 -11.15 -5.14
C LEU A 142 25.47 -11.92 -6.23
N ILE A 143 26.71 -11.48 -6.55
CA ILE A 143 27.53 -12.07 -7.61
C ILE A 143 28.45 -13.18 -7.07
N GLU A 144 28.88 -13.10 -5.80
CA GLU A 144 29.58 -14.20 -5.10
C GLU A 144 28.66 -15.37 -4.74
#